data_AF-I3RKD1-F1
#
_entry.id   AF-I3RKD1-F1
#
_cell.length_a   1.000
_cell.length_b   1.000
_cell.length_c   1.000
_cell.angle_alpha   90.00
_cell.angle_beta   90.00
_cell.angle_gamma   90.00
#
_symmetry.space_group_name_H-M   'P 1'
#
loop_
_entity.id
_entity.type
_entity.pdbx_description
1 polymer ?
#
loop_
_entity_poly.entity_id
_entity_poly.type
_entity_poly.pdbx_seq_one_letter_code
_entity_poly.pdbx_strand_id
1 'polypeptide(L)'
;MDLMSKSDFRTKFWHARLKSAGHTIPIMAESSGDSYSIYFAQYAGKLEKHLRTNGISCHDADTIIEESSGYYFEKLHSQENKFIKLLRRHDPAELFAESAARAIQRHLPEAKDTFGSYGEIAKCIK
;
A
#
# COMPACT_ATOMS: atom_id res chain seq x y z
N MET A 1 -21.00 17.70 0.62
CA MET A 1 -19.65 18.10 0.20
C MET A 1 -18.71 17.58 1.26
N ASP A 2 -17.94 16.54 0.99
CA ASP A 2 -16.88 16.09 1.90
C ASP A 2 -15.73 15.54 1.06
N LEU A 3 -14.88 16.46 0.61
CA LEU A 3 -13.70 16.23 -0.22
C LEU A 3 -12.43 16.11 0.66
N MET A 4 -12.57 15.76 1.94
CA MET A 4 -11.50 15.92 2.94
C MET A 4 -10.97 14.61 3.54
N SER A 5 -11.05 13.48 2.83
CA SER A 5 -10.52 12.19 3.32
C SER A 5 -9.46 11.51 2.44
N LYS A 6 -9.12 12.06 1.26
CA LYS A 6 -8.14 11.45 0.34
C LYS A 6 -6.72 12.04 0.44
N SER A 7 -6.61 13.33 0.76
CA SER A 7 -5.32 14.02 0.81
C SER A 7 -4.56 13.76 2.10
N ASP A 8 -5.27 13.54 3.19
CA ASP A 8 -4.69 13.56 4.53
C ASP A 8 -3.75 12.37 4.78
N PHE A 9 -4.07 11.16 4.30
CA PHE A 9 -3.19 10.00 4.42
C PHE A 9 -1.95 10.07 3.52
N ARG A 10 -2.09 10.41 2.23
CA ARG A 10 -0.92 10.58 1.34
C ARG A 10 0.02 11.64 1.91
N THR A 11 -0.53 12.77 2.34
CA THR A 11 0.26 13.84 2.97
C THR A 11 0.91 13.37 4.27
N LYS A 12 0.19 12.68 5.18
CA LYS A 12 0.72 12.20 6.46
C LYS A 12 1.70 11.03 6.32
N PHE A 13 1.46 10.08 5.43
CA PHE A 13 2.35 8.94 5.16
C PHE A 13 3.66 9.43 4.54
N TRP A 14 3.61 10.29 3.52
CA TRP A 14 4.82 10.87 2.95
C TRP A 14 5.50 11.84 3.91
N HIS A 15 4.77 12.62 4.71
CA HIS A 15 5.37 13.42 5.80
C HIS A 15 6.04 12.55 6.87
N ALA A 16 5.41 11.45 7.28
CA ALA A 16 5.94 10.53 8.27
C ALA A 16 7.15 9.75 7.73
N ARG A 17 7.16 9.38 6.44
CA ARG A 17 8.29 8.72 5.79
C ARG A 17 9.47 9.67 5.56
N LEU A 18 9.22 10.91 5.15
CA LEU A 18 10.22 11.97 5.10
C LEU A 18 10.77 12.33 6.49
N LYS A 19 9.92 12.32 7.53
CA LYS A 19 10.36 12.47 8.94
C LYS A 19 11.07 11.23 9.50
N SER A 20 10.75 10.02 9.05
CA SER A 20 11.39 8.79 9.54
C SER A 20 12.84 8.64 9.06
N ALA A 21 13.27 9.43 8.08
CA ALA A 21 14.69 9.63 7.76
C ALA A 21 15.44 10.46 8.82
N GLY A 22 14.76 10.97 9.86
CA GLY A 22 15.35 11.64 11.02
C GLY A 22 14.30 12.02 12.07
N HIS A 23 14.24 11.22 13.15
CA HIS A 23 13.53 11.44 14.43
C HIS A 23 12.05 10.98 14.54
N THR A 24 11.84 10.03 15.45
CA THR A 24 10.60 9.30 15.80
C THR A 24 9.60 10.15 16.59
N ILE A 25 8.29 10.06 16.28
CA ILE A 25 7.19 10.42 17.19
C ILE A 25 6.09 9.34 17.11
N PRO A 26 5.56 8.84 18.25
CA PRO A 26 4.51 7.84 18.25
C PRO A 26 3.16 8.49 17.95
N ILE A 27 2.42 7.98 16.96
CA ILE A 27 1.04 8.39 16.72
C ILE A 27 0.13 7.33 17.33
N MET A 28 -0.61 7.71 18.38
CA MET A 28 -1.69 6.93 18.97
C MET A 28 -2.79 6.74 17.93
N ALA A 29 -3.05 5.48 17.60
CA ALA A 29 -3.96 5.05 16.56
C ALA A 29 -5.23 4.47 17.19
N GLU A 30 -6.35 5.18 17.07
CA GLU A 30 -7.70 4.69 17.37
C GLU A 30 -8.52 4.67 16.08
N SER A 31 -9.24 3.57 15.86
CA SER A 31 -10.13 3.25 14.72
C SER A 31 -9.49 2.37 13.65
N SER A 32 -10.25 1.38 13.18
CA SER A 32 -9.86 0.32 12.24
C SER A 32 -9.19 0.79 10.94
N GLY A 33 -9.31 2.06 10.55
CA GLY A 33 -8.55 2.66 9.45
C GLY A 33 -7.04 2.75 9.71
N ASP A 34 -6.64 2.83 10.97
CA ASP A 34 -5.24 2.91 11.36
C ASP A 34 -4.54 1.55 11.27
N SER A 35 -5.23 0.44 11.55
CA SER A 35 -4.63 -0.90 11.42
C SER A 35 -4.28 -1.23 9.97
N TYR A 36 -5.18 -0.94 9.02
CA TYR A 36 -4.91 -1.11 7.58
C TYR A 36 -3.77 -0.22 7.10
N SER A 37 -3.66 1.00 7.65
CA SER A 37 -2.55 1.91 7.37
C SER A 37 -1.21 1.40 7.89
N ILE A 38 -1.19 0.81 9.10
CA ILE A 38 0.00 0.17 9.68
C ILE A 38 0.43 -1.04 8.84
N TYR A 39 -0.52 -1.91 8.47
CA TYR A 39 -0.24 -3.05 7.60
C TYR A 39 0.31 -2.61 6.25
N PHE A 40 -0.31 -1.60 5.63
CA PHE A 40 0.18 -1.04 4.38
C PHE A 40 1.63 -0.56 4.50
N ALA A 41 1.96 0.21 5.55
CA ALA A 41 3.32 0.70 5.76
C ALA A 41 4.34 -0.44 5.91
N GLN A 42 3.99 -1.50 6.64
CA GLN A 42 4.84 -2.69 6.81
C GLN A 42 5.08 -3.42 5.49
N TYR A 43 4.01 -3.65 4.72
CA TYR A 43 4.10 -4.33 3.43
C TYR A 43 4.81 -3.48 2.38
N ALA A 44 4.60 -2.16 2.37
CA ALA A 44 5.29 -1.23 1.50
C ALA A 44 6.81 -1.28 1.70
N GLY A 45 7.29 -1.35 2.96
CA GLY A 45 8.73 -1.51 3.23
C GLY A 45 9.29 -2.83 2.70
N LYS A 46 8.54 -3.93 2.80
CA LYS A 46 8.94 -5.23 2.24
C LYS A 46 8.95 -5.20 0.70
N LEU A 47 7.93 -4.59 0.09
CA LEU A 47 7.82 -4.43 -1.35
C LEU A 47 8.94 -3.56 -1.92
N GLU A 48 9.25 -2.44 -1.28
CA GLU A 48 10.36 -1.57 -1.67
C GLU A 48 11.67 -2.36 -1.73
N LYS A 49 11.97 -3.12 -0.67
CA LYS A 49 13.17 -3.96 -0.62
C LYS A 49 13.17 -5.00 -1.74
N HIS A 50 12.02 -5.63 -2.00
CA HIS A 50 11.85 -6.61 -3.07
C HIS A 50 12.11 -5.98 -4.45
N LEU A 51 11.52 -4.82 -4.75
CA LEU A 51 11.74 -4.10 -6.00
C LEU A 51 13.21 -3.70 -6.19
N ARG A 52 13.83 -3.15 -5.15
CA ARG A 52 15.25 -2.76 -5.18
C ARG A 52 16.19 -3.95 -5.39
N THR A 53 15.88 -5.10 -4.79
CA THR A 53 16.66 -6.34 -4.98
C THR A 53 16.59 -6.82 -6.43
N ASN A 54 15.49 -6.52 -7.14
CA ASN A 54 15.31 -6.81 -8.56
C ASN A 54 15.80 -5.68 -9.49
N GLY A 55 16.59 -4.73 -8.97
CA GLY A 55 17.23 -3.68 -9.78
C GLY A 55 16.36 -2.46 -10.08
N ILE A 56 15.18 -2.35 -9.48
CA ILE A 56 14.32 -1.19 -9.64
C ILE A 56 14.88 -0.01 -8.86
N SER A 57 14.85 1.19 -9.48
CA SER A 57 15.34 2.40 -8.85
C SER A 57 14.48 2.78 -7.64
N CYS A 58 15.06 3.52 -6.69
CA CYS A 58 14.31 3.99 -5.52
C CYS A 58 13.10 4.84 -5.93
N HIS A 59 13.28 5.68 -6.95
CA HIS A 59 12.23 6.56 -7.46
C HIS A 59 11.05 5.79 -8.07
N ASP A 60 11.35 4.74 -8.85
CA ASP A 60 10.31 3.91 -9.46
C ASP A 60 9.60 3.06 -8.40
N ALA A 61 10.35 2.54 -7.41
CA ALA A 61 9.78 1.81 -6.29
C ALA A 61 8.84 2.70 -5.45
N ASP A 62 9.24 3.94 -5.17
CA ASP A 62 8.41 4.93 -4.48
C ASP A 62 7.12 5.24 -5.26
N THR A 63 7.23 5.41 -6.58
CA THR A 63 6.08 5.66 -7.47
C THR A 63 5.09 4.49 -7.46
N ILE A 64 5.60 3.26 -7.55
CA ILE A 64 4.79 2.03 -7.48
C ILE A 64 4.08 1.93 -6.13
N ILE A 65 4.79 2.19 -5.03
CA ILE A 65 4.21 2.16 -3.68
C ILE A 65 3.13 3.23 -3.55
N GLU A 66 3.37 4.44 -4.07
CA GLU A 66 2.38 5.51 -4.05
C GLU A 66 1.11 5.12 -4.79
N GLU A 67 1.21 4.60 -6.01
CA GLU A 67 0.04 4.20 -6.78
C GLU A 67 -0.67 2.99 -6.15
N SER A 68 0.08 2.04 -5.60
CA SER A 68 -0.50 0.91 -4.87
C SER A 68 -1.32 1.35 -3.66
N SER A 69 -0.92 2.44 -2.97
CA SER A 69 -1.70 3.03 -1.87
C SER A 69 -3.06 3.53 -2.35
N GLY A 70 -3.09 4.15 -3.54
CA GLY A 70 -4.33 4.61 -4.17
C GLY A 70 -5.31 3.46 -4.37
N TYR A 71 -4.86 2.35 -4.97
CA TYR A 71 -5.69 1.17 -5.17
C TYR A 71 -6.11 0.49 -3.86
N TYR A 72 -5.20 0.41 -2.89
CA TYR A 72 -5.44 -0.24 -1.61
C TYR A 72 -6.56 0.43 -0.82
N PHE A 73 -6.47 1.75 -0.63
CA PHE A 73 -7.45 2.51 0.13
C PHE A 73 -8.73 2.77 -0.68
N GLU A 74 -8.64 2.93 -2.00
CA GLU A 74 -9.84 3.01 -2.85
C GLU A 74 -10.68 1.73 -2.71
N LYS A 75 -10.05 0.56 -2.74
CA LYS A 75 -10.74 -0.72 -2.60
C LYS A 75 -11.26 -0.93 -1.19
N LEU A 76 -10.53 -0.49 -0.16
CA LEU A 76 -10.98 -0.49 1.23
C LEU A 76 -12.25 0.37 1.42
N HIS A 77 -12.25 1.60 0.92
CA HIS A 77 -13.38 2.53 1.06
C HIS A 77 -14.56 2.21 0.12
N SER A 78 -14.31 1.66 -1.07
CA SER A 78 -15.38 1.21 -1.96
C SER A 78 -16.22 0.07 -1.35
N GLN A 79 -15.64 -0.68 -0.41
CA GLN A 79 -16.33 -1.76 0.31
C GLN A 79 -17.09 -1.26 1.57
N GLU A 80 -16.80 -0.05 2.05
CA GLU A 80 -17.55 0.58 3.15
C GLU A 80 -18.96 1.03 2.75
N ASN A 81 -19.31 0.97 1.45
CA ASN A 81 -20.67 1.13 0.94
C ASN A 81 -21.60 0.00 1.41
N LYS A 82 -22.07 0.13 2.65
CA LYS A 82 -23.25 -0.37 3.40
C LYS A 82 -23.83 -1.79 3.15
N PHE A 83 -23.66 -2.45 2.01
CA PHE A 83 -24.26 -3.76 1.70
C PHE A 83 -23.27 -4.95 1.72
N ILE A 84 -21.95 -4.71 1.68
CA ILE A 84 -20.92 -5.78 1.60
C ILE A 84 -20.29 -6.10 2.98
N LYS A 85 -20.60 -5.32 4.03
CA LYS A 85 -20.04 -5.46 5.38
C LYS A 85 -20.22 -6.85 6.01
N LEU A 86 -21.18 -7.64 5.55
CA LEU A 86 -21.49 -8.94 6.15
C LEU A 86 -20.64 -10.11 5.64
N LEU A 87 -19.92 -9.98 4.51
CA LEU A 87 -19.35 -11.16 3.85
C LEU A 87 -17.84 -11.15 3.57
N ARG A 88 -17.15 -10.01 3.54
CA ARG A 88 -15.71 -10.00 3.19
C ARG A 88 -14.92 -8.97 3.99
N ARG A 89 -14.43 -9.38 5.15
CA ARG A 89 -13.26 -8.77 5.77
C ARG A 89 -12.05 -9.25 4.95
N HIS A 90 -11.65 -8.48 3.94
CA HIS A 90 -10.49 -8.82 3.12
C HIS A 90 -9.23 -8.80 3.98
N ASP A 91 -8.40 -9.83 3.82
CA ASP A 91 -7.09 -9.90 4.43
C ASP A 91 -6.23 -8.71 3.92
N PRO A 92 -5.60 -7.93 4.83
CA PRO A 92 -4.84 -6.75 4.43
C PRO A 92 -3.63 -7.10 3.56
N ALA A 93 -3.07 -8.31 3.64
CA ALA A 93 -1.96 -8.73 2.79
C ALA A 93 -2.44 -9.08 1.39
N GLU A 94 -3.57 -9.78 1.24
CA GLU A 94 -4.19 -10.02 -0.08
C GLU A 94 -4.54 -8.71 -0.78
N LEU A 95 -5.18 -7.78 -0.05
CA LEU A 95 -5.54 -6.47 -0.59
C LEU A 95 -4.31 -5.69 -1.05
N PHE A 96 -3.21 -5.79 -0.29
CA PHE A 96 -1.94 -5.14 -0.62
C PHE A 96 -1.32 -5.78 -1.86
N ALA A 97 -1.22 -7.11 -1.89
CA ALA A 97 -0.60 -7.84 -2.99
C ALA A 97 -1.33 -7.60 -4.32
N GLU A 98 -2.67 -7.56 -4.32
CA GLU A 98 -3.44 -7.20 -5.50
C GLU A 98 -3.19 -5.75 -5.96
N SER A 99 -3.15 -4.82 -5.01
CA SER A 99 -2.93 -3.39 -5.29
C SER A 99 -1.53 -3.13 -5.84
N ALA A 100 -0.52 -3.77 -5.24
CA ALA A 100 0.87 -3.72 -5.67
C ALA A 100 1.08 -4.39 -7.03
N ALA A 101 0.49 -5.57 -7.26
CA ALA A 101 0.58 -6.26 -8.56
C ALA A 101 -0.01 -5.39 -9.68
N ARG A 102 -1.13 -4.70 -9.42
CA ARG A 102 -1.74 -3.78 -10.39
C ARG A 102 -0.84 -2.58 -10.68
N ALA A 103 -0.25 -1.97 -9.65
CA ALA A 103 0.67 -0.84 -9.82
C ALA A 103 1.93 -1.28 -10.59
N ILE A 104 2.51 -2.43 -10.23
CA ILE A 104 3.70 -2.98 -10.92
C ILE A 104 3.38 -3.31 -12.37
N GLN A 105 2.25 -3.95 -12.67
CA GLN A 105 1.86 -4.24 -14.05
C GLN A 105 1.73 -2.95 -14.89
N ARG A 106 1.33 -1.84 -14.27
CA ARG A 106 1.19 -0.55 -14.97
C ARG A 106 2.53 0.11 -15.26
N HIS A 107 3.47 0.06 -14.32
CA HIS A 107 4.77 0.73 -14.44
C HIS A 107 5.87 -0.16 -15.06
N LEU A 108 5.79 -1.46 -14.83
CA LEU A 108 6.75 -2.49 -15.21
C LEU A 108 5.98 -3.71 -15.75
N PRO A 109 5.34 -3.60 -16.93
CA PRO A 109 4.54 -4.68 -17.50
C PRO A 109 5.33 -5.97 -17.70
N GLU A 110 6.64 -5.89 -17.95
CA GLU A 110 7.55 -7.03 -18.05
C GLU A 110 7.74 -7.80 -16.73
N ALA A 111 7.51 -7.14 -15.58
CA ALA A 111 7.64 -7.76 -14.27
C ALA A 111 6.40 -8.58 -13.86
N LYS A 112 5.29 -8.46 -14.60
CA LYS A 112 3.98 -9.05 -14.26
C LYS A 112 4.04 -10.55 -14.02
N ASP A 113 4.81 -11.29 -14.84
CA ASP A 113 4.93 -12.75 -14.76
C ASP A 113 6.19 -13.20 -13.99
N THR A 114 6.90 -12.27 -13.36
CA THR A 114 8.12 -12.53 -12.57
C THR A 114 7.95 -11.99 -11.14
N PHE A 115 8.88 -11.14 -10.67
CA PHE A 115 8.90 -10.58 -9.32
C PHE A 115 7.72 -9.65 -9.03
N GLY A 116 7.05 -9.14 -10.06
CA GLY A 116 5.86 -8.30 -9.98
C GLY A 116 4.53 -9.06 -9.99
N SER A 117 4.57 -10.39 -10.04
CA SER A 117 3.37 -11.21 -9.99
C SER A 117 2.74 -11.19 -8.59
N TYR A 118 1.41 -11.37 -8.52
CA TYR A 118 0.69 -11.47 -7.25
C TYR A 118 1.32 -12.52 -6.31
N GLY A 119 1.70 -13.68 -6.85
CA GLY A 119 2.29 -14.77 -6.07
C GLY A 119 3.63 -14.39 -5.44
N GLU A 120 4.50 -13.71 -6.20
CA GLU A 120 5.79 -13.26 -5.68
C GLU A 120 5.64 -12.11 -4.67
N ILE A 121 4.72 -11.17 -4.92
CA ILE A 121 4.43 -10.10 -3.97
C ILE A 121 3.82 -10.66 -2.68
N ALA A 122 2.87 -11.59 -2.77
CA ALA A 122 2.26 -12.21 -1.61
C ALA A 122 3.27 -13.01 -0.77
N LYS A 123 4.32 -13.57 -1.39
CA LYS A 123 5.45 -14.18 -0.68
C LYS A 123 6.35 -13.14 -0.02
N CYS A 124 6.61 -12.02 -0.69
CA CYS A 124 7.55 -11.02 -0.19
C CYS A 124 7.01 -10.22 1.01
N ILE A 125 5.69 -10.05 1.11
CA ILE A 125 5.05 -9.30 2.19
C ILE A 125 4.71 -10.14 3.43
N LYS A 126 4.78 -11.47 3.33
CA LYS A 126 4.61 -12.39 4.47
C LYS A 126 5.74 -12.25 5.49
#